data_AF-A0A6I7X4F0-F1
#
_entry.id   AF-A0A6I7X4F0-F1
#
_cell.length_a   1.000
_cell.length_b   1.000
_cell.length_c   1.000
_cell.angle_alpha   90.00
_cell.angle_beta   90.00
_cell.angle_gamma   90.00
#
_symmetry.space_group_name_H-M   'P 1'
#
loop_
_entity.id
_entity.type
_entity.pdbx_description
1 polymer ?
#
loop_
_entity_poly.entity_id
_entity_poly.type
_entity_poly.pdbx_seq_one_letter_code
_entity_poly.pdbx_strand_id
1 'polypeptide(L)'
;MTQFNDSFVRCINDPLFLDQFYEVFLASSDEIRAMFKDTDMGTQKAMLMTSLVYMSDAHKDTPGLLASIAEKHDKDHLNIKPYFYALWLDSLIAAAKSIDPLFDVKTEMLWKETLQQGIDFMISKYEPCLDDA
;
A
#
# COMPACT_ATOMS: atom_id res chain seq x y z
N MET A 1 17.55 -8.51 10.67
CA MET A 1 16.38 -8.37 9.78
C MET A 1 15.15 -8.78 10.58
N THR A 2 14.05 -8.03 10.52
CA THR A 2 12.80 -8.42 11.20
C THR A 2 12.08 -9.49 10.38
N GLN A 3 11.19 -10.26 10.99
CA GLN A 3 10.38 -11.26 10.30
C GLN A 3 9.51 -10.64 9.17
N PHE A 4 9.08 -9.39 9.34
CA PHE A 4 8.47 -8.60 8.27
C PHE A 4 9.45 -8.37 7.11
N ASN A 5 10.66 -7.86 7.36
CA ASN A 5 11.63 -7.59 6.29
C ASN A 5 11.98 -8.87 5.51
N ASP A 6 12.11 -10.00 6.19
CA ASP A 6 12.40 -11.28 5.54
C ASP A 6 11.24 -11.72 4.63
N SER A 7 9.99 -11.57 5.09
CA SER A 7 8.78 -11.84 4.30
C SER A 7 8.65 -10.88 3.11
N PHE A 8 8.86 -9.59 3.35
CA PHE A 8 8.83 -8.55 2.35
C PHE A 8 9.85 -8.80 1.24
N VAL A 9 11.09 -9.16 1.58
CA VAL A 9 12.13 -9.49 0.60
C VAL A 9 11.78 -10.72 -0.23
N ARG A 10 11.15 -11.75 0.36
CA ARG A 10 10.66 -12.90 -0.43
C ARG A 10 9.56 -12.49 -1.40
N CYS A 11 8.59 -11.70 -0.92
CA CYS A 11 7.47 -11.24 -1.75
C CYS A 11 7.93 -10.34 -2.89
N ILE A 12 8.74 -9.31 -2.62
CA ILE A 12 9.12 -8.31 -3.62
C ILE A 12 10.03 -8.86 -4.73
N ASN A 13 10.75 -9.94 -4.45
CA ASN A 13 11.60 -10.64 -5.43
C ASN A 13 10.83 -11.71 -6.23
N ASP A 14 9.59 -12.03 -5.85
CA ASP A 14 8.75 -12.94 -6.63
C ASP A 14 8.02 -12.15 -7.73
N PRO A 15 8.17 -12.53 -9.01
CA PRO A 15 7.55 -11.81 -10.13
C PRO A 15 6.02 -11.82 -10.09
N LEU A 16 5.38 -12.75 -9.37
CA LEU A 16 3.93 -12.88 -9.29
C LEU A 16 3.30 -12.04 -8.18
N PHE A 17 4.09 -11.52 -7.24
CA PHE A 17 3.56 -10.85 -6.05
C PHE A 17 2.66 -9.65 -6.38
N LEU A 18 3.13 -8.75 -7.24
CA LEU A 18 2.36 -7.56 -7.60
C LEU A 18 1.17 -7.89 -8.52
N ASP A 19 1.29 -8.93 -9.33
CA ASP A 19 0.19 -9.42 -10.16
C ASP A 19 -0.93 -9.96 -9.27
N GLN A 20 -0.57 -10.79 -8.29
CA GLN A 20 -1.52 -11.35 -7.33
C GLN A 20 -2.15 -10.27 -6.45
N PHE A 21 -1.37 -9.28 -6.01
CA PHE A 21 -1.89 -8.13 -5.27
C PHE A 21 -2.97 -7.40 -6.08
N TYR A 22 -2.69 -7.02 -7.34
CA TYR A 22 -3.66 -6.29 -8.14
C TYR A 22 -4.88 -7.13 -8.53
N GLU A 23 -4.71 -8.43 -8.76
CA GLU A 23 -5.84 -9.34 -8.97
C GLU A 23 -6.81 -9.31 -7.78
N VAL A 24 -6.29 -9.47 -6.55
CA VAL A 24 -7.11 -9.45 -5.33
C VAL A 24 -7.69 -8.06 -5.07
N PHE A 25 -6.88 -7.01 -5.24
CA PHE A 25 -7.30 -5.63 -4.94
C PHE A 25 -8.39 -5.14 -5.89
N LEU A 26 -8.26 -5.40 -7.20
CA LEU A 26 -9.28 -5.02 -8.18
C LEU A 26 -10.56 -5.85 -8.06
N ALA A 27 -10.49 -7.04 -7.46
CA ALA A 27 -11.66 -7.85 -7.13
C ALA A 27 -12.37 -7.42 -5.83
N SER A 28 -11.70 -6.65 -4.96
CA SER A 28 -12.21 -6.28 -3.64
C SER A 28 -13.36 -5.27 -3.66
N SER A 29 -13.48 -4.46 -4.72
CA SER A 29 -14.55 -3.45 -4.87
C SER A 29 -14.72 -3.02 -6.33
N ASP A 30 -15.98 -2.88 -6.75
CA ASP A 30 -16.31 -2.30 -8.06
C ASP A 30 -15.83 -0.85 -8.20
N GLU A 31 -15.81 -0.07 -7.10
CA GLU A 31 -15.27 1.29 -7.09
C GLU A 31 -13.77 1.29 -7.36
N ILE A 32 -13.01 0.43 -6.65
CA ILE A 32 -11.57 0.27 -6.88
C ILE A 32 -11.33 -0.15 -8.32
N ARG A 33 -12.04 -1.16 -8.82
CA ARG A 33 -11.89 -1.62 -10.21
C ARG A 33 -12.11 -0.50 -11.21
N ALA A 34 -13.10 0.37 -10.98
CA ALA A 34 -13.38 1.51 -11.85
C ALA A 34 -12.24 2.55 -11.84
N MET A 35 -11.62 2.81 -10.69
CA MET A 35 -10.51 3.77 -10.56
C MET A 35 -9.26 3.37 -11.37
N PHE A 36 -9.04 2.07 -11.57
CA PHE A 36 -7.89 1.54 -12.31
C PHE A 36 -8.19 1.23 -13.79
N LYS A 37 -9.40 1.49 -14.28
CA LYS A 37 -9.85 1.08 -15.63
C LYS A 37 -8.92 1.56 -16.76
N ASP A 38 -8.43 2.79 -16.65
CA ASP A 38 -7.59 3.44 -17.66
C ASP A 38 -6.14 3.61 -17.18
N THR A 39 -5.71 2.77 -16.23
CA THR A 39 -4.36 2.79 -15.65
C THR A 39 -3.42 1.86 -16.41
N ASP A 40 -2.22 2.35 -16.74
CA ASP A 40 -1.12 1.49 -17.16
C ASP A 40 -0.63 0.67 -15.96
N MET A 41 -1.07 -0.58 -15.88
CA MET A 41 -0.75 -1.48 -14.78
C MET A 41 0.74 -1.84 -14.70
N GLY A 42 1.50 -1.75 -15.77
CA GLY A 42 2.95 -1.97 -15.74
C GLY A 42 3.65 -0.84 -14.99
N THR A 43 3.34 0.40 -15.38
CA THR A 43 3.83 1.60 -14.68
C THR A 43 3.34 1.64 -13.23
N GLN A 44 2.07 1.30 -12.99
CA GLN A 44 1.47 1.30 -11.66
C GLN A 44 2.15 0.30 -10.71
N LYS A 45 2.48 -0.91 -11.16
CA LYS A 45 3.22 -1.90 -10.36
C LYS A 45 4.61 -1.41 -9.99
N ALA A 46 5.33 -0.76 -10.91
CA ALA A 46 6.64 -0.18 -10.62
C ALA A 46 6.56 0.95 -9.58
N MET A 47 5.51 1.79 -9.64
CA MET A 47 5.25 2.83 -8.64
C MET A 47 4.91 2.22 -7.27
N LEU A 48 4.09 1.17 -7.23
CA LEU A 48 3.73 0.49 -5.98
C LEU A 48 4.95 -0.19 -5.33
N MET A 49 5.79 -0.87 -6.11
CA MET A 49 7.03 -1.45 -5.59
C MET A 49 7.88 -0.38 -4.91
N THR A 50 8.04 0.75 -5.58
CA THR A 50 8.77 1.91 -5.05
C THR A 50 8.13 2.37 -3.74
N SER A 51 6.80 2.61 -3.71
CA SER A 51 6.13 3.11 -2.50
C SER A 51 6.20 2.13 -1.33
N LEU A 52 6.11 0.82 -1.58
CA LEU A 52 6.20 -0.20 -0.53
C LEU A 52 7.59 -0.24 0.12
N VAL A 53 8.66 -0.08 -0.66
CA VAL A 53 10.02 0.05 -0.11
C VAL A 53 10.10 1.25 0.83
N TYR A 54 9.56 2.41 0.42
CA TYR A 54 9.52 3.62 1.25
C TYR A 54 8.63 3.48 2.50
N MET A 55 7.56 2.67 2.44
CA MET A 55 6.73 2.37 3.62
C MET A 55 7.39 1.36 4.57
N SER A 56 8.22 0.45 4.05
CA SER A 56 8.87 -0.62 4.81
C SER A 56 10.14 -0.16 5.53
N ASP A 57 10.82 0.85 4.98
CA ASP A 57 12.09 1.35 5.49
C ASP A 57 11.83 2.59 6.37
N ALA A 58 11.79 2.37 7.69
CA ALA A 58 11.62 3.40 8.69
C ALA A 58 12.81 4.39 8.71
N HIS A 59 12.90 5.28 7.73
CA HIS A 59 13.85 6.39 7.70
C HIS A 59 13.15 7.72 8.00
N LYS A 60 13.64 8.32 9.08
CA LYS A 60 13.22 9.55 9.78
C LYS A 60 13.29 10.84 8.94
N ASP A 61 13.62 10.78 7.65
CA ASP A 61 13.92 11.96 6.82
C ASP A 61 13.26 11.94 5.42
N THR A 62 12.20 11.15 5.21
CA THR A 62 11.49 11.13 3.91
C THR A 62 10.08 11.73 3.88
N PRO A 63 9.80 12.92 4.48
CA PRO A 63 8.50 13.57 4.29
C PRO A 63 8.16 13.79 2.81
N GLY A 64 9.14 14.11 1.96
CA GLY A 64 8.90 14.61 0.60
C GLY A 64 8.13 13.66 -0.31
N LEU A 65 8.58 12.41 -0.44
CA LEU A 65 7.93 11.48 -1.37
C LEU A 65 6.58 11.01 -0.84
N LEU A 66 6.50 10.54 0.41
CA LEU A 66 5.24 10.06 0.97
C LEU A 66 4.21 11.20 1.05
N ALA A 67 4.62 12.44 1.38
CA ALA A 67 3.73 13.59 1.32
C ALA A 67 3.25 13.88 -0.11
N SER A 68 4.13 13.80 -1.12
CA SER A 68 3.71 13.99 -2.52
C SER A 68 2.74 12.90 -3.01
N ILE A 69 2.85 11.67 -2.48
CA ILE A 69 1.90 10.59 -2.76
C ILE A 69 0.60 10.89 -2.02
N ALA A 70 0.66 11.28 -0.75
CA ALA A 70 -0.50 11.63 0.07
C ALA A 70 -1.32 12.78 -0.53
N GLU A 71 -0.67 13.85 -1.00
CA GLU A 71 -1.31 14.95 -1.73
C GLU A 71 -2.07 14.44 -2.95
N LYS A 72 -1.45 13.60 -3.78
CA LYS A 72 -2.17 13.00 -4.93
C LYS A 72 -3.36 12.15 -4.52
N HIS A 73 -3.33 11.55 -3.33
CA HIS A 73 -4.38 10.63 -2.85
C HIS A 73 -5.50 11.36 -2.08
N ASP A 74 -5.35 12.65 -1.81
CA ASP A 74 -6.32 13.42 -1.06
C ASP A 74 -7.66 13.58 -1.78
N LYS A 75 -8.62 14.20 -1.09
CA LYS A 75 -9.97 14.46 -1.57
C LYS A 75 -10.04 15.34 -2.82
N ASP A 76 -9.10 16.26 -3.00
CA ASP A 76 -9.09 17.26 -4.07
C ASP A 76 -8.39 16.75 -5.35
N HIS A 77 -7.65 15.65 -5.24
CA HIS A 77 -6.94 14.99 -6.34
C HIS A 77 -7.60 13.66 -6.74
N LEU A 78 -6.97 12.52 -6.43
CA LEU A 78 -7.50 11.20 -6.82
C LEU A 78 -8.69 10.76 -5.96
N ASN A 79 -8.96 11.45 -4.85
CA ASN A 79 -10.06 11.18 -3.94
C ASN A 79 -10.05 9.72 -3.44
N ILE A 80 -8.89 9.25 -2.97
CA ILE A 80 -8.73 7.89 -2.45
C ILE A 80 -9.32 7.85 -1.04
N LYS A 81 -10.60 7.47 -0.97
CA LYS A 81 -11.36 7.42 0.28
C LYS A 81 -10.66 6.56 1.34
N PRO A 82 -10.65 6.96 2.62
CA PRO A 82 -9.92 6.26 3.69
C PRO A 82 -10.22 4.76 3.83
N TYR A 83 -11.45 4.30 3.52
CA TYR A 83 -11.77 2.88 3.64
C TYR A 83 -11.11 2.00 2.57
N PHE A 84 -10.63 2.56 1.46
CA PHE A 84 -9.90 1.80 0.45
C PHE A 84 -8.57 1.28 0.96
N TYR A 85 -7.95 1.93 1.95
CA TYR A 85 -6.68 1.46 2.53
C TYR A 85 -6.82 0.16 3.31
N ALA A 86 -7.99 -0.11 3.91
CA ALA A 86 -8.27 -1.41 4.54
C ALA A 86 -8.31 -2.52 3.48
N LEU A 87 -9.04 -2.30 2.38
CA LEU A 87 -9.09 -3.25 1.25
C LEU A 87 -7.71 -3.45 0.60
N TRP A 88 -6.93 -2.37 0.50
CA TRP A 88 -5.55 -2.41 0.00
C TRP A 88 -4.65 -3.27 0.89
N LEU A 89 -4.69 -3.07 2.21
CA LEU A 89 -3.87 -3.80 3.16
C LEU A 89 -4.24 -5.29 3.19
N ASP A 90 -5.54 -5.60 3.22
CA ASP A 90 -6.04 -6.98 3.17
C ASP A 90 -5.62 -7.68 1.88
N SER A 91 -5.68 -6.99 0.74
CA SER A 91 -5.27 -7.54 -0.56
C SER A 91 -3.76 -7.79 -0.63
N LEU A 92 -2.95 -6.89 -0.07
CA LEU A 92 -1.50 -7.02 -0.02
C LEU A 92 -1.08 -8.20 0.87
N ILE A 93 -1.74 -8.37 2.01
CA ILE A 93 -1.53 -9.50 2.92
C ILE A 93 -1.95 -10.82 2.27
N ALA A 94 -3.08 -10.84 1.56
CA ALA A 94 -3.53 -12.02 0.84
C ALA A 94 -2.50 -12.44 -0.22
N ALA A 95 -1.96 -11.49 -0.99
CA ALA A 95 -0.89 -11.74 -1.95
C ALA A 95 0.41 -12.20 -1.27
N ALA A 96 0.81 -11.57 -0.17
CA ALA A 96 2.01 -11.95 0.55
C ALA A 96 1.90 -13.39 1.09
N LYS A 97 0.72 -13.76 1.61
CA LYS A 97 0.43 -15.12 2.09
C LYS A 97 0.46 -16.18 0.99
N SER A 98 0.09 -15.84 -0.25
CA SER A 98 0.18 -16.78 -1.38
C SER A 98 1.60 -16.94 -1.93
N ILE A 99 2.48 -15.96 -1.70
CA ILE A 99 3.84 -15.94 -2.24
C ILE A 99 4.87 -16.44 -1.22
N ASP A 100 4.80 -15.98 0.02
CA ASP A 100 5.77 -16.31 1.05
C ASP A 100 5.44 -17.67 1.69
N PRO A 101 6.24 -18.73 1.45
CA PRO A 101 5.98 -20.06 2.02
C PRO A 101 6.15 -20.11 3.55
N LEU A 102 6.75 -19.08 4.16
CA LEU A 102 6.95 -18.95 5.60
C LEU A 102 5.96 -17.95 6.23
N PHE A 103 4.90 -17.57 5.50
CA PHE A 103 3.91 -16.63 6.00
C PHE A 103 3.05 -17.28 7.11
N ASP A 104 3.27 -16.84 8.35
CA ASP A 104 2.53 -17.27 9.52
C ASP A 104 1.71 -16.13 10.14
N VAL A 105 0.97 -16.43 11.21
CA VAL A 105 0.14 -15.44 11.93
C VAL A 105 0.96 -14.26 12.44
N LYS A 106 2.21 -14.49 12.85
CA LYS A 106 3.09 -13.44 13.36
C LYS A 106 3.59 -12.55 12.22
N THR A 107 3.93 -13.13 11.08
CA THR A 107 4.25 -12.39 9.85
C THR A 107 3.07 -11.50 9.47
N GLU A 108 1.84 -12.01 9.46
CA GLU A 108 0.64 -11.22 9.16
C GLU A 108 0.49 -9.99 10.07
N MET A 109 0.61 -10.18 11.39
CA MET A 109 0.54 -9.08 12.36
C MET A 109 1.61 -8.02 12.09
N LEU A 110 2.84 -8.43 11.81
CA LEU A 110 3.93 -7.50 11.55
C LEU A 110 3.76 -6.72 10.23
N TRP A 111 3.18 -7.33 9.19
CA TRP A 111 2.80 -6.62 7.96
C TRP A 111 1.77 -5.53 8.26
N LYS A 112 0.73 -5.84 9.05
CA LYS A 112 -0.29 -4.86 9.46
C LYS A 112 0.34 -3.72 10.25
N GLU A 113 1.07 -4.02 11.32
CA GLU A 113 1.69 -3.03 12.20
C GLU A 113 2.68 -2.11 11.47
N THR A 114 3.49 -2.67 10.57
CA THR A 114 4.53 -1.91 9.86
C THR A 114 3.90 -0.94 8.86
N LEU A 115 2.92 -1.39 8.07
CA LEU A 115 2.31 -0.58 7.03
C LEU A 115 1.26 0.40 7.57
N GLN A 116 0.68 0.13 8.75
CA GLN A 116 -0.37 0.98 9.34
C GLN A 116 0.10 2.43 9.54
N GLN A 117 1.35 2.65 9.97
CA GLN A 117 1.88 4.00 10.17
C GLN A 117 1.87 4.83 8.87
N GLY A 118 2.21 4.22 7.73
CA GLY A 118 2.13 4.86 6.43
C GLY A 118 0.70 5.10 5.99
N ILE A 119 -0.20 4.14 6.22
CA ILE A 119 -1.64 4.27 5.94
C ILE A 119 -2.25 5.41 6.75
N ASP A 120 -1.97 5.49 8.05
CA ASP A 120 -2.47 6.53 8.94
C ASP A 120 -1.99 7.92 8.47
N PHE A 121 -0.74 8.03 8.03
CA PHE A 121 -0.23 9.25 7.42
C PHE A 121 -1.01 9.63 6.15
N MET A 122 -1.24 8.69 5.24
CA MET A 122 -2.02 8.92 4.02
C MET A 122 -3.45 9.39 4.33
N ILE A 123 -4.11 8.74 5.29
CA ILE A 123 -5.46 9.11 5.75
C ILE A 123 -5.47 10.50 6.41
N SER A 124 -4.43 10.84 7.20
CA SER A 124 -4.31 12.16 7.85
C SER A 124 -4.22 13.32 6.85
N LYS A 125 -3.89 13.05 5.59
CA LYS A 125 -3.81 14.03 4.50
C LYS A 125 -5.03 14.05 3.58
N TYR A 126 -6.00 13.16 3.81
CA TYR A 126 -7.14 13.02 2.92
C TYR A 126 -8.06 14.24 2.90
N GLU A 127 -8.36 14.81 4.07
CA GLU A 127 -9.01 16.12 4.16
C GLU A 127 -7.96 17.14 4.60
N PRO A 128 -7.75 18.24 3.86
CA PRO A 128 -6.90 19.31 4.35
C PRO A 128 -7.47 19.80 5.68
N CYS A 129 -6.60 19.93 6.68
CA CYS A 129 -6.98 20.60 7.93
C CYS A 129 -7.55 21.95 7.53
N LEU A 130 -8.81 22.23 7.90
CA LEU A 130 -9.34 23.58 7.82
C LEU A 130 -8.44 24.41 8.74
N ASP A 131 -7.49 25.14 8.16
CA ASP A 131 -6.84 26.22 8.90
C ASP A 131 -7.98 27.16 9.29
N ASP A 132 -8.26 27.24 10.59
CA ASP A 132 -9.20 28.20 11.18
C ASP A 132 -8.78 29.61 10.73
N ALA A 133 -9.45 30.12 9.70
CA ALA A 133 -9.31 31.48 9.18
C ALA A 133 -10.12 32.47 10.02
#